data_AF-A0A2D9C8T3-F1
#
_entry.id   AF-A0A2D9C8T3-F1
#
_cell.length_a   1.000
_cell.length_b   1.000
_cell.length_c   1.000
_cell.angle_alpha   90.00
_cell.angle_beta   90.00
_cell.angle_gamma   90.00
#
_symmetry.space_group_name_H-M   'P 1'
#
loop_
_entity.id
_entity.type
_entity.pdbx_description
1 polymer ?
#
loop_
_entity_poly.entity_id
_entity_poly.type
_entity_poly.pdbx_seq_one_letter_code
_entity_poly.pdbx_strand_id
1 'polypeptide(L)'
;MVGLIKSLVTAASAYFQLRNKSLYFDKMRESRERRTKLINEIEDLRSQRSNAATDRADFLQSELLSENEYSEHLSSLFFKLEGRDKSSD
;
A
#
# COMPACT_ATOMS: atom_id res chain seq x y z
N MET A 1 -17.32 18.39 -32.66
CA MET A 1 -16.74 18.86 -31.37
C MET A 1 -17.11 17.97 -30.19
N VAL A 2 -18.40 17.68 -29.94
CA VAL A 2 -18.83 16.84 -28.80
C VAL A 2 -18.20 15.42 -28.79
N GLY A 3 -18.05 14.79 -29.96
CA GLY A 3 -17.39 13.47 -30.05
C GLY A 3 -15.91 13.47 -29.70
N LEU A 4 -15.17 14.52 -30.09
CA LEU A 4 -13.76 14.70 -29.74
C LEU A 4 -13.60 14.95 -28.24
N ILE A 5 -14.47 15.79 -27.65
CA ILE A 5 -14.48 16.06 -26.21
C ILE A 5 -14.77 14.77 -25.43
N LYS A 6 -15.76 13.96 -25.86
CA LYS A 6 -16.01 12.63 -25.26
C LYS A 6 -14.78 11.73 -25.33
N SER A 7 -14.15 11.62 -26.50
CA SER A 7 -12.96 10.77 -26.66
C SER A 7 -11.79 11.19 -25.77
N LEU A 8 -11.58 12.50 -25.59
CA LEU A 8 -10.54 13.03 -24.71
C LEU A 8 -10.84 12.74 -23.24
N VAL A 9 -12.11 12.90 -22.82
CA VAL A 9 -12.55 12.58 -21.44
C VAL A 9 -12.39 11.08 -21.16
N THR A 10 -12.76 10.22 -22.11
CA THR A 10 -12.59 8.76 -21.98
C THR A 10 -11.11 8.39 -21.89
N ALA A 11 -10.25 8.96 -22.73
CA ALA A 11 -8.81 8.71 -22.69
C ALA A 11 -8.17 9.19 -21.38
N ALA A 12 -8.57 10.38 -20.90
CA ALA A 12 -8.13 10.90 -19.62
C ALA A 12 -8.57 10.00 -18.46
N SER A 13 -9.83 9.55 -18.45
CA SER A 13 -10.36 8.64 -17.43
C SER A 13 -9.58 7.31 -17.41
N ALA A 14 -9.36 6.70 -18.58
CA ALA A 14 -8.59 5.47 -18.70
C ALA A 14 -7.13 5.64 -18.22
N TYR A 15 -6.50 6.79 -18.52
CA TYR A 15 -5.16 7.13 -18.03
C TYR A 15 -5.15 7.27 -16.49
N PHE A 16 -6.12 7.98 -15.91
CA PHE A 16 -6.21 8.14 -14.45
C PHE A 16 -6.48 6.81 -13.74
N GLN A 17 -7.34 5.95 -14.30
CA GLN A 17 -7.57 4.61 -13.78
C GLN A 17 -6.29 3.76 -13.80
N LEU A 18 -5.58 3.75 -14.93
CA LEU A 18 -4.33 3.01 -15.07
C LEU A 18 -3.26 3.55 -14.12
N ARG A 19 -3.13 4.88 -14.01
CA ARG A 19 -2.18 5.53 -13.09
C ARG A 19 -2.50 5.20 -11.65
N ASN A 20 -3.77 5.28 -11.24
CA ASN A 20 -4.20 4.96 -9.87
C ASN A 20 -3.88 3.50 -9.51
N LYS A 21 -4.13 2.56 -10.44
CA LYS A 21 -3.73 1.15 -10.29
C LYS A 21 -2.22 0.99 -10.12
N SER A 22 -1.43 1.64 -10.97
CA SER A 22 0.05 1.57 -10.87
C SER A 22 0.57 2.09 -9.53
N LEU A 23 0.05 3.22 -9.05
CA LEU A 23 0.45 3.83 -7.78
C LEU A 23 0.10 2.94 -6.59
N TYR A 24 -1.07 2.28 -6.62
CA TYR A 24 -1.45 1.31 -5.60
C TYR A 24 -0.46 0.13 -5.56
N PHE A 25 -0.14 -0.47 -6.72
CA PHE A 25 0.80 -1.58 -6.78
C PHE A 25 2.21 -1.19 -6.31
N ASP A 26 2.69 0.00 -6.69
CA ASP A 26 3.98 0.51 -6.21
C ASP A 26 3.99 0.69 -4.69
N LYS A 27 2.93 1.26 -4.12
CA LYS A 27 2.80 1.43 -2.67
C LYS A 27 2.69 0.10 -1.93
N MET A 28 1.97 -0.86 -2.48
CA MET A 28 1.89 -2.22 -1.91
C MET A 28 3.24 -2.95 -1.96
N ARG A 29 4.02 -2.77 -3.03
CA ARG A 29 5.38 -3.32 -3.12
C ARG A 29 6.30 -2.69 -2.08
N GLU A 30 6.30 -1.36 -1.98
CA GLU A 30 7.08 -0.63 -0.98
C GLU A 30 6.73 -1.09 0.45
N SER A 31 5.44 -1.24 0.76
CA SER A 31 4.96 -1.74 2.05
C SER A 31 5.41 -3.18 2.32
N ARG A 32 5.36 -4.07 1.32
CA ARG A 32 5.89 -5.45 1.45
C ARG A 32 7.39 -5.45 1.77
N GLU A 33 8.18 -4.66 1.05
CA GLU A 33 9.62 -4.56 1.29
C GLU A 33 9.94 -4.04 2.70
N ARG A 34 9.19 -3.03 3.18
CA ARG A 34 9.33 -2.51 4.56
C ARG A 34 9.01 -3.59 5.59
N ARG A 35 7.90 -4.31 5.43
CA ARG A 35 7.54 -5.42 6.35
C ARG A 35 8.59 -6.51 6.39
N THR A 36 9.11 -6.93 5.24
CA THR A 36 10.18 -7.93 5.19
C THR A 36 11.43 -7.45 5.93
N LYS A 37 11.82 -6.18 5.75
CA LYS A 37 12.96 -5.60 6.49
C LYS A 37 12.72 -5.58 8.00
N LEU A 38 11.55 -5.12 8.44
CA LEU A 38 11.17 -5.09 9.85
C LEU A 38 11.18 -6.49 10.48
N ILE A 39 10.62 -7.49 9.79
CA ILE A 39 10.62 -8.88 10.25
C ILE A 39 12.05 -9.40 10.41
N ASN A 40 12.90 -9.20 9.40
CA ASN A 40 14.29 -9.66 9.45
C ASN A 40 15.06 -8.99 10.59
N GLU A 41 14.86 -7.69 10.84
CA GLU A 41 15.51 -6.96 11.93
C GLU A 41 15.01 -7.43 13.30
N ILE A 42 13.71 -7.70 13.45
CA ILE A 42 13.14 -8.29 14.67
C ILE A 42 13.74 -9.69 14.93
N GLU A 43 13.87 -10.53 13.90
CA GLU A 43 14.46 -11.86 14.02
C GLU A 43 15.94 -11.80 14.41
N ASP A 44 16.70 -10.89 13.80
CA ASP A 44 18.10 -10.66 14.16
C ASP A 44 18.25 -10.20 15.61
N LEU A 45 17.47 -9.20 16.04
CA LEU A 45 17.50 -8.69 17.41
C LEU A 45 17.10 -9.76 18.44
N ARG A 46 16.10 -10.58 18.14
CA ARG A 46 15.71 -11.72 19.00
C ARG A 46 16.83 -12.74 19.16
N SER A 47 17.70 -12.90 18.15
CA SER A 47 18.85 -13.81 18.23
C SER A 47 19.92 -13.34 19.22
N GLN A 48 20.03 -12.02 19.44
CA GLN A 48 21.06 -11.41 20.28
C GLN A 48 20.79 -11.58 21.79
N ARG A 49 19.57 -11.96 22.20
CA ARG A 49 19.17 -12.27 23.59
C ARG A 49 19.62 -11.23 24.64
N SER A 50 19.68 -9.95 24.29
CA SER A 50 19.98 -8.86 25.21
C SER A 50 18.73 -8.03 25.49
N ASN A 51 18.62 -7.42 26.67
CA ASN A 51 17.47 -6.58 27.03
C ASN A 51 17.29 -5.41 26.04
N ALA A 52 18.38 -4.77 25.63
CA ALA A 52 18.33 -3.68 24.65
C ALA A 52 17.85 -4.15 23.26
N ALA A 53 18.21 -5.38 22.87
CA ALA A 53 17.73 -5.98 21.62
C ALA A 53 16.24 -6.35 21.71
N THR A 54 15.77 -6.81 22.86
CA THR A 54 14.35 -7.07 23.12
C THR A 54 13.53 -5.78 23.04
N ASP A 55 13.93 -4.71 23.73
CA ASP A 55 13.22 -3.43 23.69
C ASP A 55 13.13 -2.87 22.27
N ARG A 56 14.21 -3.03 21.50
CA ARG A 56 14.25 -2.61 20.09
C ARG A 56 13.35 -3.49 19.21
N ALA A 57 13.33 -4.79 19.44
CA ALA A 57 12.46 -5.72 18.71
C ALA A 57 10.99 -5.43 19.00
N ASP A 58 10.63 -5.10 20.25
CA ASP A 58 9.27 -4.73 20.64
C ASP A 58 8.83 -3.41 19.97
N PHE A 59 9.72 -2.42 19.92
CA PHE A 59 9.47 -1.19 19.16
C PHE A 59 9.21 -1.49 17.67
N LEU A 60 10.08 -2.26 17.02
CA LEU A 60 9.92 -2.61 15.60
C LEU A 60 8.67 -3.47 15.35
N GLN A 61 8.25 -4.27 16.33
CA GLN A 61 7.01 -5.04 16.25
C GLN A 61 5.78 -4.12 16.25
N SER A 62 5.82 -3.01 17.00
CA SER A 62 4.77 -1.97 16.92
C SER A 62 4.75 -1.26 15.56
N GLU A 63 5.93 -1.01 14.98
CA GLU A 63 6.05 -0.41 13.64
C GLU A 63 5.51 -1.37 12.56
N LEU A 64 5.78 -2.67 12.69
CA LEU A 64 5.25 -3.70 11.80
C LEU A 64 3.72 -3.78 11.85
N LEU A 65 3.12 -3.62 13.04
CA LEU A 65 1.66 -3.57 13.20
C LEU A 65 1.08 -2.35 12.50
N SER A 66 1.68 -1.17 12.69
CA SER A 66 1.25 0.06 12.00
C SER A 66 1.34 -0.05 10.48
N GLU A 67 2.41 -0.66 9.95
CA GLU A 67 2.57 -0.88 8.50
C GLU A 67 1.52 -1.85 7.94
N ASN A 68 1.10 -2.85 8.73
CA ASN A 68 0.00 -3.74 8.35
C ASN A 68 -1.33 -3.00 8.30
N GLU A 69 -1.67 -2.20 9.32
CA GLU A 69 -2.87 -1.37 9.33
C GLU A 69 -2.90 -0.39 8.15
N TYR A 70 -1.75 0.22 7.84
CA TYR A 70 -1.61 1.09 6.67
C TYR A 70 -1.87 0.35 5.35
N SER A 71 -1.30 -0.85 5.19
CA SER A 71 -1.52 -1.71 4.01
C SER A 71 -2.98 -2.13 3.86
N GLU A 72 -3.65 -2.47 4.96
CA GLU A 72 -5.08 -2.78 4.98
C GLU A 72 -5.92 -1.58 4.58
N HIS A 73 -5.65 -0.42 5.17
CA HIS A 73 -6.35 0.82 4.85
C HIS A 73 -6.18 1.20 3.37
N LEU A 74 -4.96 1.13 2.84
CA LEU A 74 -4.68 1.34 1.40
C LEU A 74 -5.47 0.37 0.51
N SER A 75 -5.53 -0.91 0.87
CA SER A 75 -6.30 -1.91 0.12
C SER A 75 -7.80 -1.58 0.12
N SER A 76 -8.34 -1.17 1.27
CA SER A 76 -9.75 -0.83 1.43
C SER A 76 -10.13 0.40 0.59
N LEU A 77 -9.27 1.43 0.57
CA LEU A 77 -9.47 2.62 -0.25
C LEU A 77 -9.43 2.29 -1.74
N PHE A 78 -8.46 1.48 -2.16
CA PHE A 78 -8.35 1.05 -3.55
C PHE A 78 -9.59 0.30 -4.03
N PHE A 79 -10.04 -0.72 -3.28
CA PHE A 79 -11.25 -1.47 -3.65
C PHE A 79 -12.52 -0.62 -3.60
N LYS A 80 -12.61 0.33 -2.66
CA LYS A 80 -13.74 1.27 -2.60
C LYS A 80 -13.78 2.21 -3.80
N LEU A 81 -12.62 2.67 -4.27
CA LEU A 81 -12.50 3.52 -5.46
C LEU A 81 -12.78 2.72 -6.73
N GLU A 82 -12.24 1.50 -6.86
CA GLU A 82 -12.49 0.63 -8.01
C GLU A 82 -13.95 0.13 -8.07
N GLY A 83 -14.59 -0.06 -6.92
CA GLY A 83 -16.02 -0.40 -6.82
C GLY A 83 -16.96 0.74 -7.21
N ARG A 84 -16.62 1.99 -6.90
CA ARG A 84 -17.43 3.17 -7.31
C ARG A 84 -17.44 3.36 -8.83
N ASP A 85 -16.32 3.10 -9.50
CA ASP A 85 -16.21 3.19 -10.96
C ASP A 85 -17.11 2.17 -11.68
N LYS A 86 -17.43 1.02 -11.07
CA LYS A 86 -18.34 0.01 -11.65
C LYS A 86 -19.83 0.29 -11.41
N SER A 87 -20.17 1.19 -10.47
CA SER A 87 -21.56 1.52 -10.11
C SER A 87 -22.09 2.79 -10.78
N SER A 88 -21.27 3.45 -11.60
CA SER A 88 -21.69 4.61 -12.40
C SER A 88 -21.99 4.15 -13.83
N ASP A 89 -23.06 3.37 -13.99
CA ASP A 89 -23.68 3.03 -15.28
C ASP A 89 -25.20 3.27 -15.16
#